data_AF-A0A4R1WLJ9-F1
#
_entry.id   AF-A0A4R1WLJ9-F1
#
_cell.length_a   1.000
_cell.length_b   1.000
_cell.length_c   1.000
_cell.angle_alpha   90.00
_cell.angle_beta   90.00
_cell.angle_gamma   90.00
#
_symmetry.space_group_name_H-M   'P 1'
#
loop_
_entity.id
_entity.type
_entity.pdbx_description
1 polymer ?
#
loop_
_entity_poly.entity_id
_entity_poly.type
_entity_poly.pdbx_seq_one_letter_code
_entity_poly.pdbx_strand_id
1 'polypeptide(L)'
;MSETLRFTLPGEWALIVGDGPDDLLLTAACDHTDRALEVHGVAWSKQSAPDLLGDVAWPLAAIEHELDAFTLKAWVRHGEREQLIQDGTRVELTDPRGLTSRILYSVERLAAAWE
;
A
#
# COMPACT_ATOMS: atom_id res chain seq x y z
N MET A 1 5.47 3.67 18.75
CA MET A 1 4.03 3.75 19.10
C MET A 1 3.30 2.86 18.10
N SER A 2 2.21 2.17 18.45
CA SER A 2 1.47 1.37 17.45
C SER A 2 0.40 2.26 16.82
N GLU A 3 0.59 2.65 15.56
CA GLU A 3 -0.41 3.34 14.75
C GLU A 3 -1.21 2.30 13.95
N THR A 4 -2.54 2.39 13.98
CA THR A 4 -3.43 1.49 13.25
C THR A 4 -4.17 2.30 12.19
N LEU A 5 -3.80 2.08 10.92
CA LEU A 5 -4.57 2.55 9.77
C LEU A 5 -5.75 1.59 9.52
N ARG A 6 -6.89 2.13 9.09
CA ARG A 6 -8.11 1.36 8.86
C ARG A 6 -8.54 1.43 7.40
N PHE A 7 -8.57 0.27 6.75
CA PHE A 7 -9.17 0.09 5.43
C PHE A 7 -10.42 -0.76 5.53
N THR A 8 -11.39 -0.45 4.67
CA THR A 8 -12.61 -1.25 4.49
C THR A 8 -12.44 -2.40 3.47
N LEU A 9 -11.24 -2.55 2.94
CA LEU A 9 -10.83 -3.48 1.88
C LEU A 9 -9.39 -3.95 2.17
N PRO A 10 -8.90 -5.07 1.57
CA PRO A 10 -7.51 -5.48 1.74
C PRO A 10 -6.54 -4.34 1.43
N GLY A 11 -5.60 -4.10 2.33
CA GLY A 11 -4.66 -2.99 2.23
C GLY A 11 -3.27 -3.43 1.82
N GLU A 12 -2.49 -2.51 1.28
CA GLU A 12 -1.07 -2.63 1.00
C GLU A 12 -0.29 -1.41 1.53
N TRP A 13 1.04 -1.54 1.61
CA TRP A 13 1.91 -0.39 1.83
C TRP A 13 2.23 0.25 0.48
N ALA A 14 2.13 1.58 0.41
CA ALA A 14 2.42 2.35 -0.79
C ALA A 14 3.46 3.44 -0.50
N LEU A 15 4.27 3.73 -1.53
CA LEU A 15 5.20 4.85 -1.53
C LEU A 15 4.58 6.00 -2.33
N ILE A 16 4.48 7.18 -1.72
CA ILE A 16 4.24 8.44 -2.42
C ILE A 16 5.61 8.98 -2.80
N VAL A 17 5.83 9.17 -4.10
CA VAL A 17 7.08 9.66 -4.66
C VAL A 17 6.92 11.14 -5.00
N GLY A 18 7.60 11.98 -4.24
CA GLY A 18 7.70 13.41 -4.51
C GLY A 18 8.79 13.74 -5.53
N ASP A 19 9.34 14.94 -5.45
CA ASP A 19 10.19 15.47 -6.53
C ASP A 19 11.64 14.96 -6.49
N GLY A 20 12.12 14.61 -5.29
CA GLY A 20 13.48 14.14 -5.05
C GLY A 20 13.55 12.68 -4.58
N PRO A 21 14.74 12.05 -4.64
CA PRO A 21 14.95 10.68 -4.20
C PRO A 21 14.69 10.47 -2.70
N ASP A 22 14.82 11.55 -1.91
CA ASP A 22 14.58 11.57 -0.46
C ASP A 22 13.15 12.01 -0.11
N ASP A 23 12.34 12.39 -1.10
CA ASP A 23 10.96 12.85 -0.93
C ASP A 23 9.98 11.68 -1.03
N LEU A 24 10.26 10.63 -0.25
CA LEU A 24 9.39 9.47 -0.14
C LEU A 24 8.56 9.50 1.12
N LEU A 25 7.26 9.32 0.96
CA LEU A 25 6.36 9.03 2.06
C LEU A 25 5.89 7.58 1.99
N LEU A 26 5.85 6.91 3.13
CA LEU A 26 5.13 5.65 3.29
C LEU A 26 3.71 5.95 3.72
N THR A 27 2.73 5.31 3.10
CA THR A 27 1.34 5.29 3.53
C THR A 27 0.80 3.88 3.36
N ALA A 28 -0.37 3.59 3.89
CA ALA A 28 -1.14 2.45 3.42
C ALA A 28 -2.04 2.86 2.23
N ALA A 29 -2.44 1.87 1.44
CA ALA A 29 -3.27 2.01 0.25
C ALA A 29 -4.15 0.78 0.03
N CYS A 30 -5.05 0.83 -0.96
CA CYS A 30 -5.82 -0.31 -1.43
C CYS A 30 -6.05 -0.18 -2.93
N ASP A 31 -5.36 -1.00 -3.71
CA ASP A 31 -5.71 -1.37 -5.09
C ASP A 31 -6.76 -2.49 -5.06
N HIS A 32 -8.03 -2.09 -5.05
CA HIS A 32 -9.11 -3.06 -5.02
C HIS A 32 -9.15 -3.90 -6.29
N THR A 33 -9.24 -5.22 -6.12
CA THR A 33 -9.47 -6.15 -7.22
C THR A 33 -10.78 -6.90 -7.02
N ASP A 34 -11.74 -6.68 -7.91
CA ASP A 34 -12.93 -7.52 -7.95
C ASP A 34 -12.58 -8.89 -8.56
N ARG A 35 -12.51 -9.91 -7.70
CA ARG A 35 -12.16 -11.29 -8.11
C ARG A 35 -13.22 -11.95 -9.00
N ALA A 36 -14.48 -11.51 -8.94
CA ALA A 36 -15.52 -12.00 -9.83
C ALA A 36 -15.37 -11.40 -11.24
N LEU A 37 -14.93 -10.15 -11.35
CA LEU A 37 -14.64 -9.51 -12.64
C LEU A 37 -13.28 -9.90 -13.23
N GLU A 38 -12.32 -10.32 -12.40
CA GLU A 38 -10.96 -10.65 -12.85
C GLU A 38 -10.94 -11.77 -13.90
N VAL A 39 -11.90 -12.70 -13.82
CA VAL A 39 -12.08 -13.78 -14.81
C VAL A 39 -12.40 -13.25 -16.21
N HIS A 40 -12.90 -12.01 -16.32
CA HIS A 40 -13.22 -11.32 -17.55
C HIS A 40 -12.10 -10.38 -18.01
N GLY A 41 -11.12 -10.09 -17.15
CA GLY A 41 -9.93 -9.32 -17.48
C GLY A 41 -9.41 -8.51 -16.29
N VAL A 42 -8.08 -8.53 -16.12
CA VAL A 42 -7.39 -7.80 -15.04
C VAL A 42 -7.67 -6.31 -15.07
N ALA A 43 -7.62 -5.69 -16.26
CA ALA A 43 -7.91 -4.26 -16.38
C ALA A 43 -9.32 -3.91 -15.90
N TRP A 44 -10.28 -4.81 -16.11
CA TRP A 44 -11.67 -4.57 -15.78
C TRP A 44 -11.95 -4.79 -14.28
N SER A 45 -11.30 -5.77 -13.65
CA SER A 45 -11.40 -5.96 -12.20
C SER A 45 -10.77 -4.82 -11.40
N LYS A 46 -9.67 -4.27 -11.89
CA LYS A 46 -8.94 -3.15 -11.27
C LYS A 46 -9.68 -1.81 -11.39
N GLN A 47 -10.45 -1.62 -12.47
CA GLN A 47 -11.22 -0.39 -12.70
C GLN A 47 -12.61 -0.39 -12.06
N SER A 48 -12.96 -1.44 -11.32
CA SER A 48 -14.27 -1.59 -10.69
C SER A 48 -14.46 -0.68 -9.47
N ALA A 49 -13.38 -0.19 -8.88
CA ALA A 49 -13.36 0.72 -7.74
C ALA A 49 -12.15 1.67 -7.84
N PRO A 50 -12.18 2.84 -7.16
CA PRO A 50 -11.02 3.72 -7.07
C PRO A 50 -9.94 3.10 -6.17
N ASP A 51 -8.68 3.39 -6.48
CA ASP A 51 -7.58 3.18 -5.54
C ASP A 51 -7.75 4.09 -4.34
N LEU A 52 -7.59 3.55 -3.14
CA LEU A 52 -7.68 4.30 -1.90
C LEU A 52 -6.28 4.52 -1.34
N LEU A 53 -6.00 5.74 -0.89
CA LEU A 53 -4.81 6.07 -0.10
C LEU A 53 -5.22 6.31 1.35
N GLY A 54 -4.34 5.94 2.27
CA GLY A 54 -4.46 6.28 3.68
C GLY A 54 -4.53 7.78 3.91
N ASP A 55 -5.14 8.18 5.02
CA ASP A 55 -5.26 9.55 5.49
C ASP A 55 -3.98 10.09 6.15
N VAL A 56 -3.04 9.19 6.46
CA VAL A 56 -1.74 9.50 7.08
C VAL A 56 -0.61 8.91 6.24
N ALA A 57 0.41 9.74 6.02
CA ALA A 57 1.66 9.33 5.38
C ALA A 57 2.85 9.82 6.21
N TRP A 58 3.90 9.01 6.31
CA TRP A 58 5.12 9.30 7.06
C TRP A 58 6.31 9.47 6.12
N PRO A 59 7.19 10.46 6.34
CA PRO A 59 8.48 10.49 5.64
C PRO A 59 9.25 9.19 5.89
N LEU A 60 9.58 8.46 4.82
CA LEU A 60 10.20 7.14 4.93
C LEU A 60 11.52 7.21 5.69
N ALA A 61 12.35 8.21 5.39
CA ALA A 61 13.63 8.44 6.07
C ALA A 61 13.48 8.68 7.59
N ALA A 62 12.30 9.15 8.04
CA ALA A 62 12.05 9.37 9.46
C ALA A 62 11.70 8.07 10.21
N ILE A 63 11.14 7.07 9.51
CA ILE A 63 10.59 5.84 10.14
C ILE A 63 11.30 4.55 9.70
N GLU A 64 12.27 4.62 8.77
CA GLU A 64 12.95 3.46 8.19
C GLU A 64 13.56 2.51 9.24
N HIS A 65 13.97 3.05 10.38
CA HIS A 65 14.60 2.31 11.48
C HIS A 65 13.60 1.54 12.36
N GLU A 66 12.30 1.77 12.21
CA GLU A 66 11.24 1.16 13.00
C GLU A 66 10.11 0.54 12.17
N LEU A 67 10.31 0.33 10.87
CA LEU A 67 9.32 -0.28 9.96
C LEU A 67 8.79 -1.65 10.43
N ASP A 68 9.60 -2.41 11.18
CA ASP A 68 9.18 -3.68 11.78
C ASP A 68 8.12 -3.53 12.89
N ALA A 69 7.90 -2.31 13.39
CA ALA A 69 6.87 -1.99 14.39
C ALA A 69 5.51 -1.65 13.77
N PHE A 70 5.45 -1.42 12.46
CA PHE A 70 4.21 -1.11 11.75
C PHE A 70 3.40 -2.38 11.50
N THR A 71 2.08 -2.27 11.55
CA THR A 71 1.16 -3.36 11.22
C THR A 71 0.06 -2.84 10.32
N LEU A 72 -0.30 -3.63 9.31
CA LEU A 72 -1.37 -3.27 8.38
C LEU A 72 -2.57 -4.17 8.61
N LYS A 73 -3.68 -3.57 9.04
CA LYS A 73 -4.91 -4.29 9.32
C LYS A 73 -6.05 -3.74 8.48
N ALA A 74 -6.92 -4.63 8.02
CA ALA A 74 -8.12 -4.26 7.28
C ALA A 74 -9.35 -4.97 7.83
N TRP A 75 -10.48 -4.28 7.80
CA TRP A 75 -11.75 -4.77 8.27
C TRP A 75 -12.81 -4.59 7.20
N VAL A 76 -13.83 -5.44 7.19
CA VAL A 76 -15.06 -5.18 6.43
C VAL A 76 -16.19 -4.98 7.42
N ARG A 77 -17.10 -4.05 7.09
CA ARG A 77 -18.30 -3.80 7.90
C ARG A 77 -19.55 -4.13 7.09
N HIS A 78 -20.33 -5.08 7.59
CA HIS A 78 -21.61 -5.49 7.03
C HIS A 78 -22.71 -5.17 8.06
N GLY A 79 -23.43 -4.06 7.85
CA GLY A 79 -24.35 -3.53 8.87
C GLY A 79 -23.60 -3.10 10.13
N GLU A 80 -23.99 -3.64 11.28
CA GLU A 80 -23.33 -3.38 12.58
C GLU A 80 -22.14 -4.32 12.84
N ARG A 81 -21.95 -5.36 12.03
CA ARG A 81 -20.88 -6.33 12.23
C ARG A 81 -19.62 -5.90 11.50
N GLU A 82 -18.54 -5.75 12.26
CA GLU A 82 -17.18 -5.58 11.75
C GLU A 82 -16.44 -6.92 11.79
N GLN A 83 -15.63 -7.20 10.77
CA GLN A 83 -14.82 -8.40 10.67
C GLN A 83 -13.41 -8.02 10.19
N LEU A 84 -12.39 -8.48 10.92
CA LEU A 84 -10.99 -8.41 10.49
C LEU A 84 -10.79 -9.33 9.28
N ILE A 85 -10.30 -8.79 8.18
CA ILE A 85 -10.04 -9.53 6.93
C ILE A 85 -8.55 -9.61 6.59
N GLN A 86 -7.72 -8.78 7.21
CA GLN A 86 -6.27 -8.78 7.03
C GLN A 86 -5.59 -8.36 8.33
N ASP A 87 -4.53 -9.10 8.70
CA ASP A 87 -3.65 -8.77 9.82
C ASP A 87 -2.20 -9.01 9.39
N GLY A 88 -1.64 -8.02 8.71
CA GLY A 88 -0.27 -8.01 8.23
C GLY A 88 0.67 -7.46 9.30
N THR A 89 1.78 -8.16 9.53
CA THR A 89 2.86 -7.69 10.38
C THR A 89 3.95 -7.07 9.52
N ARG A 90 4.50 -5.94 9.96
CA ARG A 90 5.64 -5.25 9.35
C ARG A 90 5.32 -4.61 8.00
N VAL A 91 6.23 -3.73 7.60
CA VAL A 91 6.26 -3.19 6.25
C VAL A 91 7.11 -4.12 5.39
N GLU A 92 6.46 -4.83 4.49
CA GLU A 92 7.12 -5.65 3.48
C GLU A 92 7.02 -4.91 2.14
N LEU A 93 8.11 -4.27 1.71
CA LEU A 93 8.26 -3.84 0.32
C LEU A 93 9.24 -4.79 -0.36
N THR A 94 8.83 -5.31 -1.52
CA THR A 94 9.65 -6.24 -2.29
C THR A 94 10.46 -5.45 -3.31
N ASP A 95 11.79 -5.65 -3.32
CA ASP A 95 12.63 -5.09 -4.38
C ASP A 95 12.56 -5.95 -5.67
N PRO A 96 13.02 -5.46 -6.84
CA PRO A 96 13.01 -6.22 -8.09
C PRO A 96 13.79 -7.54 -8.08
N ARG A 97 14.61 -7.79 -7.05
CA ARG A 97 15.39 -9.01 -6.84
C ARG A 97 14.67 -10.00 -5.91
N GLY A 98 13.46 -9.66 -5.45
CA GLY A 98 12.65 -10.51 -4.58
C GLY A 98 13.09 -10.50 -3.11
N LEU A 99 13.89 -9.53 -2.69
CA LEU A 99 14.27 -9.40 -1.28
C LEU A 99 13.19 -8.64 -0.52
N THR A 100 12.68 -9.24 0.56
CA THR A 100 11.51 -8.75 1.31
C THR A 100 11.87 -7.98 2.58
N SER A 101 13.16 -7.77 2.89
CA SER A 101 13.54 -7.00 4.08
C SER A 101 14.87 -6.29 3.89
N ARG A 102 14.90 -5.00 4.23
CA ARG A 102 15.86 -3.96 3.80
C ARG A 102 15.53 -3.46 2.40
N ILE A 103 14.61 -2.50 2.36
CA ILE A 103 14.12 -1.87 1.16
C ILE A 103 15.29 -1.09 0.53
N LEU A 104 15.81 -1.60 -0.58
CA LEU A 104 16.67 -0.84 -1.47
C LEU A 104 15.80 -0.46 -2.66
N TYR A 105 15.30 0.77 -2.67
CA TYR A 105 14.55 1.30 -3.80
C TYR A 105 15.44 2.27 -4.59
N SER A 106 15.29 2.27 -5.92
CA SER A 106 15.82 3.31 -6.79
C SER A 106 14.65 3.99 -7.47
N VAL A 107 14.45 5.27 -7.21
CA VAL A 107 13.47 6.07 -7.95
C VAL A 107 14.13 6.48 -9.26
N GLU A 108 13.71 5.85 -10.36
CA GLU A 108 14.01 6.35 -11.69
C GLU A 108 12.81 7.14 -12.19
N ARG A 109 13.01 8.43 -12.45
CA ARG A 109 11.98 9.25 -13.09
C ARG A 109 11.93 8.87 -14.56
N LEU A 110 10.95 8.05 -14.91
CA LEU A 110 10.67 7.74 -16.32
C LEU A 110 10.19 9.00 -17.04
N ALA A 111 10.49 9.09 -18.35
CA ALA A 111 9.88 10.10 -19.20
C ALA A 111 8.34 9.98 -19.14
N ALA A 112 7.64 11.09 -19.34
CA ALA A 112 6.18 11.06 -19.34
C ALA A 112 5.67 10.00 -20.32
N ALA A 113 4.71 9.19 -19.91
CA ALA A 113 4.16 8.09 -20.72
C ALA A 113 3.41 8.55 -21.99
N TRP A 114 3.44 9.85 -22.30
CA TRP A 114 2.63 10.51 -23.31
C TRP A 114 3.42 11.45 -24.24
N GLU A 115 4.75 11.31 -24.34
CA GLU A 115 5.49 11.73 -25.54
C GLU A 115 5.49 10.60 -26.59
#